data_AF-A0A8D3AGF7-F1
#
_entry.id   AF-A0A8D3AGF7-F1
#
_cell.length_a   1.000
_cell.length_b   1.000
_cell.length_c   1.000
_cell.angle_alpha   90.00
_cell.angle_beta   90.00
_cell.angle_gamma   90.00
#
_symmetry.space_group_name_H-M   'P 1'
#
loop_
_entity.id
_entity.type
_entity.pdbx_description
1 polymer ?
#
loop_
_entity_poly.entity_id
_entity_poly.type
_entity_poly.pdbx_seq_one_letter_code
_entity_poly.pdbx_strand_id
1 'polypeptide(L)' 'LHVRYELLAEVGQGSHGRVYRARRLGGDQRLLAVKKFNVPADASANGIPAFMIREVALLRKMKYFNHPNIVQ' A
#
# COMPACT_ATOMS: atom_id res chain seq x y z
N LEU A 1 -13.45 0.42 10.33
CA LEU A 1 -13.92 -0.44 9.22
C LEU A 1 -12.73 -0.86 8.39
N HIS A 2 -12.33 -2.14 8.45
CA HIS A 2 -11.29 -2.67 7.55
C HIS A 2 -11.79 -2.60 6.11
N VAL A 3 -11.09 -1.88 5.24
CA VAL A 3 -11.36 -1.93 3.81
C VAL A 3 -11.03 -3.35 3.35
N ARG A 4 -12.06 -4.11 3.00
CA ARG A 4 -11.93 -5.44 2.41
C ARG A 4 -11.75 -5.30 0.91
N TYR A 5 -10.81 -6.04 0.35
CA TYR A 5 -10.53 -6.06 -1.08
C TYR A 5 -10.17 -7.49 -1.51
N GLU A 6 -10.37 -7.77 -2.78
CA GLU A 6 -9.97 -9.00 -3.45
C GLU A 6 -8.79 -8.69 -4.37
N LEU A 7 -7.68 -9.43 -4.24
CA LEU A 7 -6.55 -9.31 -5.16
C LEU A 7 -6.92 -9.99 -6.48
N LEU A 8 -6.71 -9.30 -7.61
CA LEU A 8 -7.07 -9.80 -8.93
C LEU A 8 -5.84 -10.30 -9.70
N ALA A 9 -4.80 -9.47 -9.80
CA ALA A 9 -3.59 -9.78 -10.56
C ALA A 9 -2.39 -9.00 -10.03
N GLU A 10 -1.20 -9.58 -10.13
CA GLU A 10 0.05 -8.86 -9.94
C GLU A 10 0.24 -7.88 -11.11
N VAL A 11 0.61 -6.63 -10.83
CA VAL A 11 0.87 -5.60 -11.83
C VAL A 11 2.34 -5.15 -11.84
N GLY A 12 3.13 -5.57 -10.86
CA GLY A 12 4.57 -5.31 -10.88
C GLY A 12 5.28 -5.75 -9.60
N GLN A 13 6.59 -5.89 -9.72
CA GLN A 13 7.51 -6.22 -8.63
C GLN A 13 8.66 -5.21 -8.60
N GLY A 14 9.00 -4.74 -7.41
CA GLY A 14 10.17 -3.91 -7.16
C GLY A 14 11.00 -4.46 -5.99
N SER A 15 12.09 -3.78 -5.67
CA SER A 15 12.99 -4.16 -4.56
C SER A 15 12.28 -4.23 -3.21
N HIS A 16 11.28 -3.37 -2.99
CA HIS A 16 10.58 -3.26 -1.70
C HIS A 16 9.27 -4.05 -1.61
N GLY A 17 8.90 -4.80 -2.65
CA GLY A 17 7.68 -5.61 -2.63
C GLY A 17 6.97 -5.71 -3.96
N ARG A 18 5.74 -6.20 -3.93
CA ARG A 18 4.89 -6.45 -5.09
C ARG A 18 3.66 -5.56 -5.07
N VAL A 19 3.16 -5.21 -6.26
CA VAL A 19 1.95 -4.41 -6.43
C VAL A 19 0.91 -5.26 -7.13
N TYR A 20 -0.31 -5.25 -6.61
CA TYR A 20 -1.43 -5.98 -7.15
C TYR A 20 -2.55 -5.02 -7.55
N ARG A 21 -3.20 -5.30 -8.67
CA ARG A 21 -4.54 -4.79 -8.95
C ARG A 21 -5.51 -5.53 -8.06
N ALA A 22 -6.38 -4.80 -7.38
CA ALA A 22 -7.38 -5.33 -6.47
C ALA A 22 -8.75 -4.69 -6.73
N ARG A 23 -9.81 -5.32 -6.23
CA ARG A 23 -11.18 -4.82 -6.27
C ARG A 23 -11.70 -4.61 -4.84
N ARG A 24 -12.27 -3.44 -4.56
CA ARG A 24 -12.90 -3.15 -3.28
C ARG A 24 -14.16 -4.01 -3.09
N LEU A 25 -14.32 -4.58 -1.91
CA LEU A 25 -15.50 -5.36 -1.52
C LEU A 25 -16.52 -4.48 -0.79
N GLY A 26 -17.82 -4.68 -1.07
CA GLY A 26 -18.92 -4.07 -0.32
C GLY A 26 -19.30 -2.65 -0.74
N GLY A 27 -19.25 -2.33 -2.03
CA GLY A 27 -19.70 -1.04 -2.55
C GLY A 27 -19.55 -0.92 -4.07
N ASP A 28 -18.74 0.04 -4.49
CA ASP A 28 -18.54 0.52 -5.88
C ASP A 28 -17.73 -0.40 -6.81
N GLN A 29 -17.31 -1.59 -6.35
CA GLN A 29 -16.35 -2.45 -7.06
C GLN A 29 -15.10 -1.71 -7.57
N ARG A 30 -14.70 -0.61 -6.91
CA ARG A 30 -13.59 0.22 -7.34
C ARG A 30 -12.30 -0.58 -7.41
N LEU A 31 -11.54 -0.35 -8.49
CA LEU A 31 -10.20 -0.89 -8.65
C LEU A 31 -9.21 -0.14 -7.76
N LEU A 32 -8.31 -0.88 -7.13
CA LEU A 32 -7.28 -0.40 -6.21
C LEU A 32 -5.91 -0.95 -6.63
N ALA A 33 -4.85 -0.24 -6.27
CA ALA A 33 -3.49 -0.76 -6.27
C ALA A 33 -3.09 -1.10 -4.83
N VAL A 34 -2.67 -2.35 -4.59
CA VAL A 34 -2.24 -2.83 -3.28
C VAL A 34 -0.76 -3.16 -3.33
N LYS A 35 0.08 -2.34 -2.69
CA LYS A 35 1.52 -2.61 -2.51
C LYS A 35 1.72 -3.47 -1.26
N LYS A 36 2.14 -4.72 -1.46
CA LYS A 36 2.56 -5.63 -0.40
C LYS A 36 4.07 -5.48 -0.20
N PHE A 37 4.47 -4.92 0.94
CA PHE A 37 5.88 -4.76 1.29
C PHE A 37 6.52 -6.09 1.66
N ASN A 38 7.78 -6.27 1.25
CA ASN A 38 8.62 -7.34 1.79
C ASN A 38 9.24 -6.82 3.09
N VAL A 39 8.79 -7.36 4.21
CA VAL A 39 9.38 -7.06 5.52
C VAL A 39 10.63 -7.93 5.69
N PRO A 40 11.79 -7.34 6.00
CA PRO A 40 13.01 -8.09 6.27
C PRO A 40 12.82 -9.14 7.36
N ALA A 41 13.52 -10.27 7.27
CA ALA A 41 13.39 -11.37 8.23
C ALA A 41 13.84 -10.98 9.66
N ASP A 42 14.76 -10.03 9.77
CA ASP A 42 15.28 -9.49 11.03
C ASP A 42 14.38 -8.42 11.67
N ALA A 43 13.25 -8.08 11.03
CA ALA A 43 12.31 -7.09 11.55
C ALA A 43 11.67 -7.50 12.90
N SER A 44 11.75 -8.77 13.29
CA SER A 44 11.34 -9.21 14.64
C SER A 44 12.25 -8.66 15.74
N ALA A 45 13.54 -8.46 15.44
CA ALA A 45 14.51 -7.88 16.37
C ALA A 45 14.64 -6.35 16.20
N ASN A 46 14.62 -5.88 14.94
CA ASN A 46 14.89 -4.49 14.60
C ASN A 46 13.63 -3.64 14.38
N GLY A 47 12.45 -4.25 14.48
CA GLY A 47 11.17 -3.61 14.20
C GLY A 47 10.94 -3.34 12.71
N ILE A 48 9.96 -2.49 12.41
CA ILE A 48 9.62 -2.11 11.04
C ILE A 48 10.69 -1.15 10.49
N PRO A 49 11.26 -1.39 9.30
CA PRO A 49 12.25 -0.50 8.72
C PRO A 49 11.76 0.95 8.60
N ALA A 50 12.61 1.90 9.01
CA ALA A 50 12.24 3.32 9.07
C ALA A 50 11.83 3.92 7.72
N PHE A 51 12.33 3.40 6.59
CA PHE A 51 11.89 3.86 5.27
C PHE A 51 10.41 3.50 5.02
N MET A 52 9.97 2.32 5.47
CA MET A 52 8.62 1.82 5.29
C MET A 52 7.62 2.65 6.11
N ILE A 53 8.01 2.98 7.36
CA ILE A 53 7.26 3.89 8.23
C ILE A 53 7.14 5.28 7.57
N ARG A 54 8.25 5.83 7.08
CA ARG A 54 8.29 7.15 6.43
C ARG A 54 7.42 7.19 5.18
N GLU A 55 7.49 6.20 4.29
CA GLU A 55 6.64 6.12 3.10
C GLU A 55 5.15 6.18 3.48
N VAL A 56 4.72 5.33 4.42
CA VAL A 56 3.31 5.27 4.83
C VAL A 56 2.87 6.56 5.53
N ALA A 57 3.68 7.08 6.44
CA ALA A 57 3.34 8.28 7.21
C ALA A 57 3.24 9.52 6.30
N LEU A 58 4.19 9.70 5.39
CA LEU A 58 4.18 10.82 4.45
C LEU A 58 3.01 10.71 3.48
N LEU A 59 2.76 9.54 2.88
CA LEU A 59 1.60 9.36 1.99
C LEU A 59 0.28 9.64 2.71
N ARG A 60 0.12 9.22 3.97
CA ARG A 60 -1.06 9.56 4.78
C ARG A 60 -1.19 11.06 5.02
N LYS A 61 -0.10 11.76 5.32
CA LYS A 61 -0.10 13.22 5.50
C LYS A 61 -0.42 13.94 4.19
N MET A 62 0.07 13.44 3.05
CA MET A 62 -0.18 14.03 1.74
C MET A 62 -1.66 13.99 1.32
N LYS A 63 -2.44 13.03 1.83
CA LYS A 63 -3.89 12.97 1.58
C LYS A 63 -4.64 14.23 2.04
N TYR A 64 -4.15 14.91 3.07
CA TYR A 64 -4.73 16.16 3.55
C TYR A 64 -4.77 17.23 2.44
N PHE A 65 -3.74 17.30 1.61
CA PHE A 65 -3.62 18.34 0.58
C PHE A 65 -4.46 18.04 -0.68
N ASN A 66 -4.96 16.82 -0.86
CA ASN A 66 -5.82 16.41 -1.98
C ASN A 66 -5.30 16.90 -3.36
N HIS A 67 -3.98 16.88 -3.57
CA HIS A 67 -3.35 17.46 -4.76
C HIS A 67 -3.63 16.60 -6.00
N PRO A 68 -4.03 17.18 -7.16
CA PRO A 68 -4.48 16.41 -8.32
C PRO A 68 -3.39 15.54 -8.97
N ASN A 69 -2.11 15.89 -8.78
CA ASN A 69 -0.97 15.15 -9.32
C ASN A 69 -0.31 14.17 -8.33
N ILE A 70 -0.96 13.89 -7.20
CA ILE A 70 -0.46 12.92 -6.20
C ILE A 70 -1.48 11.80 -6.04
N VAL A 71 -1.03 10.56 -6.16
CA VAL A 71 -1.88 9.38 -5.99
C VAL A 71 -2.40 9.25 -4.55
N GLN A 72 -3.65 8.81 -4.39
CA GLN A 72 -4.35 8.67 -3.11
C GLN A 72 -4.62 7.23 -2.69
#